data_AF-A0A956M825-F1
#
_entry.id   AF-A0A956M825-F1
#
_cell.length_a   1.000
_cell.length_b   1.000
_cell.length_c   1.000
_cell.angle_alpha   90.00
_cell.angle_beta   90.00
_cell.angle_gamma   90.00
#
_symmetry.space_group_name_H-M   'P 1'
#
loop_
_entity.id
_entity.type
_entity.pdbx_description
1 polymer ?
#
loop_
_entity_poly.entity_id
_entity_poly.type
_entity_poly.pdbx_seq_one_letter_code
_entity_poly.pdbx_strand_id
1 'polypeptide(L)'
;MNEKLFRAEYAKFVDQIRSQSINCDVIIQSVQSQTAGIYETLADKLPRIIQQIDSSSEEARALVNYFISAEDSQYDMSVVGMELEQARANLKGAAASIHDMRRVDLTLFNKIQEQVNQIETIHGSITSISMISDDIELLSYNSGFVASRAGVAGAAFTYIAAEIKKLSNRTKNLVNRMRASTDGLINSYRNFNEAIEKINVDTDSRLNNIEASLGEIFQRYNEGLKNIATLLDQNLTRSDLAKNKVFPIMTSLQDQDIVRQSLEQVTAINARFSKEVELAHQSMAVETIPMEQKAKFAEEATAKVMLLTQLADPMVQKIIQNLESSIKKLIDYLNDFHSEIRDIEGDRIELVDFFSNAQSDLKGKSSIDLIFDESSKVMMDLINFISNSIHEKRQASNLGNDLIRHMDTTENCFEEMQDIVKAFSLIKVASKMEIAREKELSRNITTSSEMFEELTNKMEGLILQLRRQLVAANQSIHESLRTLNENLQLQEENVNNVSENISTSNANLQNMRENLNDAVRSVGRESELLFELIEDSLDGAKKLRSQVSSSQQLSINYKQINDLSEKFRGIGESQFRGLFNKMVAFERFDDIKQTVNKFTVYSDKRVASEALSMEIEEGSSAGELTLF
;
A
#
# COMPACT_ATOMS: atom_id res chain seq x y z
N MET A 1 76.88 58.48 -23.01
CA MET A 1 76.52 57.28 -22.23
C MET A 1 75.24 56.73 -22.83
N ASN A 2 75.14 55.52 -23.38
CA ASN A 2 76.10 54.59 -23.98
C ASN A 2 75.19 53.75 -24.93
N GLU A 3 75.43 53.68 -26.24
CA GLU A 3 74.55 52.90 -27.16
C GLU A 3 74.37 51.45 -26.68
N LYS A 4 75.39 50.92 -25.98
CA LYS A 4 75.38 49.63 -25.31
C LYS A 4 74.33 49.53 -24.19
N LEU A 5 74.08 50.61 -23.43
CA LEU A 5 73.12 50.63 -22.33
C LEU A 5 71.68 50.59 -22.85
N PHE A 6 71.34 51.40 -23.86
CA PHE A 6 70.02 51.33 -24.51
C PHE A 6 69.74 49.95 -25.11
N ARG A 7 70.72 49.39 -25.82
CA ARG A 7 70.61 48.04 -26.40
C ARG A 7 70.39 46.97 -25.33
N ALA A 8 71.08 47.07 -24.19
CA ALA A 8 70.91 46.15 -23.07
C ALA A 8 69.53 46.27 -22.41
N GLU A 9 69.04 47.49 -22.18
CA GLU A 9 67.69 47.71 -21.61
C GLU A 9 66.57 47.31 -22.58
N TYR A 10 66.75 47.56 -23.89
CA TYR A 10 65.80 47.09 -24.91
C TYR A 10 65.79 45.57 -25.04
N ALA A 11 66.95 44.91 -24.94
CA ALA A 11 67.04 43.45 -24.97
C ALA A 11 66.30 42.84 -23.79
N LYS A 12 66.57 43.37 -22.60
CA LYS A 12 65.91 42.96 -21.36
C LYS A 12 64.40 43.16 -21.42
N PHE A 13 63.96 44.31 -21.96
CA PHE A 13 62.55 44.60 -22.18
C PHE A 13 61.88 43.57 -23.12
N VAL A 14 62.47 43.34 -24.30
CA VAL A 14 61.95 42.39 -25.30
C VAL A 14 61.91 40.97 -24.75
N ASP A 15 62.95 40.52 -24.04
CA ASP A 15 62.97 39.18 -23.42
C ASP A 15 61.91 39.02 -22.32
N GLN A 16 61.71 40.05 -21.49
CA GLN A 16 60.67 40.06 -20.45
C GLN A 16 59.27 40.00 -21.06
N ILE A 17 59.01 40.82 -22.08
CA ILE A 17 57.72 40.85 -22.77
C ILE A 17 57.47 39.56 -23.54
N ARG A 18 58.50 38.96 -24.16
CA ARG A 18 58.38 37.65 -24.81
C ARG A 18 57.98 36.56 -23.83
N SER A 19 58.60 36.51 -22.66
CA SER A 19 58.22 35.56 -21.60
C SER A 19 56.78 35.77 -21.14
N GLN A 20 56.35 37.02 -20.99
CA GLN A 20 54.96 37.34 -20.58
C GLN A 20 53.95 37.01 -21.68
N SER A 21 54.31 37.21 -22.95
CA SER A 21 53.48 36.85 -24.11
C SER A 21 53.17 35.36 -24.17
N ILE A 22 54.19 34.52 -23.95
CA ILE A 22 54.01 33.05 -23.90
C ILE A 22 53.11 32.68 -22.71
N ASN A 23 53.30 33.31 -21.55
CA ASN A 23 52.47 33.05 -20.37
C ASN A 23 51.00 33.44 -20.61
N CYS A 24 50.75 34.61 -21.20
CA CYS A 24 49.40 35.02 -21.60
C CYS A 24 48.76 34.02 -22.56
N ASP A 25 49.51 33.53 -23.56
CA ASP A 25 48.99 32.55 -24.53
C ASP A 25 48.57 31.24 -23.87
N VAL A 26 49.40 30.70 -22.96
CA VAL A 26 49.10 29.49 -22.20
C VAL A 26 47.84 29.67 -21.34
N ILE A 27 47.70 30.82 -20.67
CA ILE A 27 46.52 31.11 -19.84
C ILE A 27 45.27 31.21 -20.72
N ILE A 28 45.33 31.91 -21.87
CA ILE A 28 44.20 32.06 -22.79
C ILE A 28 43.73 30.69 -23.30
N GLN A 29 44.66 29.85 -23.78
CA GLN A 29 44.34 28.50 -24.26
C GLN A 29 43.74 27.62 -23.15
N SER A 30 44.30 27.69 -21.94
CA SER A 30 43.78 26.97 -20.79
C SER A 30 42.35 27.41 -20.44
N VAL A 31 42.11 28.72 -20.33
CA VAL A 31 40.77 29.26 -20.03
C VAL A 31 39.77 28.86 -21.12
N GLN A 32 40.15 28.96 -22.39
CA GLN A 32 39.29 28.58 -23.50
C GLN A 32 38.94 27.08 -23.49
N SER A 33 39.93 26.20 -23.30
CA SER A 33 39.70 24.75 -23.28
C SER A 33 38.90 24.30 -22.05
N GLN A 34 39.23 24.81 -20.86
CA GLN A 34 38.56 24.40 -19.62
C GLN A 34 37.13 24.93 -19.55
N THR A 35 36.89 26.18 -19.95
CA THR A 35 35.52 26.72 -20.00
C THR A 35 34.68 25.92 -21.00
N ALA A 36 35.16 25.70 -22.23
CA ALA A 36 34.44 24.92 -23.23
C ALA A 36 34.07 23.51 -22.74
N GLY A 37 35.03 22.77 -22.17
CA GLY A 37 34.79 21.42 -21.68
C GLY A 37 33.79 21.35 -20.52
N ILE A 38 33.81 22.33 -19.62
CA ILE A 38 32.85 22.40 -18.50
C ILE A 38 31.44 22.71 -19.01
N TYR A 39 31.27 23.71 -19.87
CA TYR A 39 29.96 24.05 -20.44
C TYR A 39 29.40 22.90 -21.29
N GLU A 40 30.22 22.20 -22.07
CA GLU A 40 29.83 21.02 -22.85
C GLU A 40 29.36 19.87 -21.95
N THR A 41 30.10 19.60 -20.87
CA THR A 41 29.71 18.57 -19.88
C THR A 41 28.39 18.93 -19.19
N LEU A 42 28.18 20.20 -18.83
CA LEU A 42 26.91 20.65 -18.28
C LEU A 42 25.79 20.46 -19.30
N ALA A 43 25.99 20.86 -20.57
CA ALA A 43 25.01 20.72 -21.62
C ALA A 43 24.58 19.27 -21.89
N ASP A 44 25.50 18.30 -21.79
CA ASP A 44 25.21 16.87 -21.94
C ASP A 44 24.41 16.29 -20.75
N LYS A 45 24.58 16.84 -19.55
CA LYS A 45 23.90 16.35 -18.33
C LYS A 45 22.44 16.81 -18.22
N LEU A 46 22.09 18.00 -18.69
CA LEU A 46 20.72 18.54 -18.54
C LEU A 46 19.64 17.68 -19.23
N PRO A 47 19.82 17.18 -20.46
CA PRO A 47 18.85 16.26 -21.07
C PRO A 47 18.69 14.95 -20.29
N ARG A 48 19.78 14.42 -19.72
CA ARG A 48 19.75 13.19 -18.90
C ARG A 48 18.95 13.40 -17.61
N ILE A 49 19.10 14.56 -16.98
CA ILE A 49 18.29 14.96 -15.81
C ILE A 49 16.80 14.96 -16.15
N ILE A 50 16.41 15.56 -17.29
CA ILE A 50 15.00 15.59 -17.73
C ILE A 50 14.51 14.16 -18.01
N GLN A 51 15.28 13.37 -18.74
CA GLN A 51 14.93 11.98 -19.07
C GLN A 51 14.72 11.14 -17.80
N GLN A 52 15.56 11.34 -16.77
CA GLN A 52 15.44 10.65 -15.49
C GLN A 52 14.14 11.01 -14.77
N ILE A 53 13.79 12.30 -14.77
CA ILE A 53 12.53 12.77 -14.18
C ILE A 53 11.33 12.19 -14.95
N ASP A 54 11.37 12.18 -16.28
CA ASP A 54 10.29 11.64 -17.11
C ASP A 54 10.09 10.14 -16.88
N SER A 55 11.18 9.35 -16.87
CA SER A 55 11.14 7.90 -16.61
C SER A 55 10.52 7.60 -15.24
N SER A 56 11.06 8.24 -14.19
CA SER A 56 10.53 8.07 -12.83
C SER A 56 9.07 8.52 -12.71
N SER A 57 8.66 9.56 -13.45
CA SER A 57 7.29 10.06 -13.41
C SER A 57 6.32 9.15 -14.16
N GLU A 58 6.74 8.53 -15.27
CA GLU A 58 5.94 7.57 -16.01
C GLU A 58 5.68 6.29 -15.20
N GLU A 59 6.72 5.75 -14.55
CA GLU A 59 6.58 4.61 -13.64
C GLU A 59 5.63 4.91 -12.47
N ALA A 60 5.81 6.06 -11.82
CA ALA A 60 4.95 6.45 -10.71
C ALA A 60 3.49 6.72 -11.16
N ARG A 61 3.25 7.28 -12.36
CA ARG A 61 1.90 7.44 -12.92
C ARG A 61 1.22 6.10 -13.20
N ALA A 62 1.96 5.12 -13.74
CA ALA A 62 1.42 3.78 -13.95
C ALA A 62 0.98 3.14 -12.63
N LEU A 63 1.76 3.32 -11.57
CA LEU A 63 1.43 2.86 -10.21
C LEU A 63 0.22 3.59 -9.62
N VAL A 64 0.13 4.91 -9.77
CA VAL A 64 -1.05 5.68 -9.34
C VAL A 64 -2.33 5.17 -10.02
N ASN A 65 -2.28 4.91 -11.32
CA ASN A 65 -3.41 4.36 -12.07
C ASN A 65 -3.77 2.92 -11.64
N TYR A 66 -2.78 2.13 -11.20
CA TYR A 66 -3.01 0.82 -10.60
C TYR A 66 -3.77 0.90 -9.26
N PHE A 67 -3.58 1.99 -8.50
CA PHE A 67 -4.23 2.23 -7.20
C PHE A 67 -5.58 2.94 -7.28
N ILE A 68 -5.71 3.94 -8.15
CA ILE A 68 -6.93 4.74 -8.35
C ILE A 68 -7.25 4.81 -9.84
N SER A 69 -8.50 4.55 -10.20
CA SER A 69 -9.00 4.88 -11.53
C SER A 69 -9.24 6.39 -11.62
N ALA A 70 -8.72 7.01 -12.69
CA ALA A 70 -8.89 8.44 -12.93
C ALA A 70 -10.35 8.87 -12.73
N GLU A 71 -10.57 9.98 -12.02
CA GLU A 71 -11.83 10.43 -11.38
C GLU A 71 -13.07 10.55 -12.28
N ASP A 72 -12.99 10.25 -13.58
CA ASP A 72 -14.01 10.61 -14.58
C ASP A 72 -14.80 9.45 -15.20
N SER A 73 -14.69 8.21 -14.67
CA SER A 73 -15.58 7.15 -15.11
C SER A 73 -16.25 6.43 -13.95
N GLN A 74 -17.57 6.44 -13.96
CA GLN A 74 -18.47 5.77 -13.02
C GLN A 74 -18.36 4.23 -13.06
N TYR A 75 -17.38 3.67 -13.80
CA TYR A 75 -17.30 2.26 -14.16
C TYR A 75 -15.90 1.62 -14.17
N ASP A 76 -14.78 2.36 -14.20
CA ASP A 76 -13.47 1.72 -13.99
C ASP A 76 -13.14 1.75 -12.50
N MET A 77 -13.05 0.58 -11.87
CA MET A 77 -12.40 0.42 -10.58
C MET A 77 -10.92 0.13 -10.84
N SER A 78 -10.01 0.67 -10.03
CA SER A 78 -8.59 0.29 -10.11
C SER A 78 -8.42 -1.22 -9.87
N VAL A 79 -7.28 -1.79 -10.27
CA VAL A 79 -7.01 -3.23 -10.04
C VAL A 79 -7.11 -3.56 -8.55
N VAL A 80 -6.57 -2.68 -7.71
CA VAL A 80 -6.64 -2.79 -6.25
C VAL A 80 -8.08 -2.65 -5.74
N GLY A 81 -8.86 -1.71 -6.31
CA GLY A 81 -10.27 -1.55 -5.99
C GLY A 81 -11.11 -2.80 -6.34
N MET A 82 -10.83 -3.43 -7.49
CA MET A 82 -11.49 -4.68 -7.89
C MET A 82 -11.16 -5.83 -6.93
N GLU A 83 -9.90 -5.99 -6.54
CA GLU A 83 -9.48 -7.01 -5.59
C GLU A 83 -10.11 -6.80 -4.20
N LEU A 84 -10.18 -5.55 -3.71
CA LEU A 84 -10.85 -5.21 -2.46
C LEU A 84 -12.35 -5.50 -2.51
N GLU A 85 -13.04 -5.09 -3.58
CA GLU A 85 -14.47 -5.36 -3.72
C GLU A 85 -14.75 -6.86 -3.92
N GLN A 86 -13.87 -7.60 -4.58
CA GLN A 86 -13.97 -9.07 -4.64
C GLN A 86 -13.79 -9.71 -3.26
N ALA A 87 -12.81 -9.26 -2.48
CA ALA A 87 -12.62 -9.73 -1.11
C ALA A 87 -13.85 -9.40 -0.24
N ARG A 88 -14.38 -8.18 -0.35
CA ARG A 88 -15.60 -7.74 0.34
C ARG A 88 -16.81 -8.59 -0.05
N ALA A 89 -16.99 -8.86 -1.34
CA ALA A 89 -18.08 -9.69 -1.86
C ALA A 89 -17.99 -11.13 -1.35
N ASN A 90 -16.79 -11.71 -1.35
CA ASN A 90 -16.55 -13.06 -0.82
C ASN A 90 -16.90 -13.15 0.67
N LEU A 91 -16.47 -12.17 1.47
CA LEU A 91 -16.73 -12.14 2.92
C LEU A 91 -18.21 -11.90 3.24
N LYS A 92 -18.87 -11.04 2.47
CA LYS A 92 -20.33 -10.86 2.56
C LYS A 92 -21.08 -12.12 2.16
N GLY A 93 -20.62 -12.82 1.12
CA GLY A 93 -21.14 -14.12 0.71
C GLY A 93 -20.98 -15.18 1.80
N ALA A 94 -19.83 -15.21 2.48
CA ALA A 94 -19.59 -16.06 3.64
C ALA A 94 -20.57 -15.78 4.78
N ALA A 95 -20.74 -14.50 5.16
CA ALA A 95 -21.69 -14.09 6.20
C ALA A 95 -23.14 -14.49 5.85
N ALA A 96 -23.56 -14.27 4.60
CA ALA A 96 -24.88 -14.67 4.11
C ALA A 96 -25.07 -16.20 4.16
N SER A 97 -24.06 -16.97 3.78
CA SER A 97 -24.09 -18.43 3.85
C SER A 97 -24.33 -18.92 5.29
N ILE A 98 -23.67 -18.30 6.28
CA ILE A 98 -23.84 -18.68 7.69
C ILE A 98 -25.24 -18.28 8.20
N HIS A 99 -25.77 -17.14 7.77
CA HIS A 99 -27.16 -16.75 8.03
C HIS A 99 -28.16 -17.77 7.49
N ASP A 100 -27.94 -18.26 6.27
CA ASP A 100 -28.77 -19.29 5.65
C ASP A 100 -28.70 -20.62 6.42
N MET A 101 -27.51 -21.04 6.84
CA MET A 101 -27.34 -22.24 7.69
C MET A 101 -28.14 -22.11 8.99
N ARG A 102 -28.02 -20.98 9.69
CA ARG A 102 -28.79 -20.70 10.92
C ARG A 102 -30.30 -20.72 10.68
N ARG A 103 -30.78 -20.19 9.55
CA ARG A 103 -32.22 -20.22 9.22
C ARG A 103 -32.71 -21.66 9.06
N VAL A 104 -31.95 -22.51 8.37
CA VAL A 104 -32.29 -23.92 8.21
C VAL A 104 -32.28 -24.63 9.56
N ASP A 105 -31.27 -24.38 10.38
CA ASP A 105 -31.19 -24.89 11.75
C ASP A 105 -32.45 -24.58 12.57
N LEU A 106 -32.85 -23.30 12.65
CA LEU A 106 -34.04 -22.88 13.41
C LEU A 106 -35.32 -23.59 12.94
N THR A 107 -35.47 -23.84 11.64
CA THR A 107 -36.65 -24.56 11.13
C THR A 107 -36.65 -26.04 11.51
N LEU A 108 -35.49 -26.70 11.47
CA LEU A 108 -35.35 -28.09 11.90
C LEU A 108 -35.56 -28.24 13.41
N PHE A 109 -35.04 -27.33 14.23
CA PHE A 109 -35.21 -27.36 15.67
C PHE A 109 -36.66 -27.13 16.10
N ASN A 110 -37.37 -26.20 15.47
CA ASN A 110 -38.79 -25.98 15.70
C ASN A 110 -39.62 -27.24 15.41
N LYS A 111 -39.27 -27.99 14.35
CA LYS A 111 -39.94 -29.27 14.02
C LYS A 111 -39.74 -30.33 15.11
N ILE A 112 -38.54 -30.41 15.70
CA ILE A 112 -38.27 -31.32 16.83
C ILE A 112 -39.04 -30.86 18.08
N GLN A 113 -39.12 -29.56 18.36
CA GLN A 113 -39.89 -29.00 19.47
C GLN A 113 -41.37 -29.41 19.40
N GLU A 114 -41.99 -29.28 18.23
CA GLU A 114 -43.39 -29.66 18.03
C GLU A 114 -43.63 -31.14 18.36
N GLN A 115 -42.70 -32.02 17.96
CA GLN A 115 -42.78 -33.45 18.22
C GLN A 115 -42.60 -33.78 19.71
N VAL A 116 -41.70 -33.08 20.41
CA VAL A 116 -41.51 -33.29 21.86
C VAL A 116 -42.71 -32.80 22.66
N ASN A 117 -43.38 -31.71 22.24
CA ASN A 117 -44.63 -31.27 22.87
C ASN A 117 -45.74 -32.35 22.79
N GLN A 118 -45.78 -33.15 21.71
CA GLN A 118 -46.69 -34.30 21.62
C GLN A 118 -46.36 -35.37 22.67
N ILE A 119 -45.08 -35.54 23.00
CA ILE A 119 -44.62 -36.50 24.00
C ILE A 119 -44.96 -36.05 25.41
N GLU A 120 -44.93 -34.75 25.71
CA GLU A 120 -45.44 -34.22 26.97
C GLU A 120 -46.94 -34.55 27.15
N THR A 121 -47.72 -34.51 26.07
CA THR A 121 -49.13 -34.90 26.08
C THR A 121 -49.31 -36.41 26.33
N ILE A 122 -48.46 -37.25 25.72
CA ILE A 122 -48.43 -38.70 25.97
C ILE A 122 -48.02 -39.00 27.42
N HIS A 123 -47.01 -38.30 27.94
CA HIS A 123 -46.56 -38.39 29.34
C HIS A 123 -47.73 -38.13 30.30
N GLY A 124 -48.50 -37.06 30.08
CA GLY A 124 -49.69 -36.76 30.88
C GLY A 124 -50.73 -37.88 30.86
N SER A 125 -50.93 -38.51 29.69
CA SER A 125 -51.92 -39.57 29.48
C SER A 125 -51.48 -40.94 30.04
N ILE A 126 -50.18 -41.23 30.08
CA ILE A 126 -49.61 -42.42 30.73
C ILE A 126 -50.02 -42.47 32.22
N THR A 127 -50.18 -41.31 32.85
CA THR A 127 -50.63 -41.23 34.25
C THR A 127 -52.05 -41.76 34.46
N SER A 128 -52.93 -41.63 33.47
CA SER A 128 -54.28 -42.19 33.53
C SER A 128 -54.28 -43.73 33.49
N ILE A 129 -53.29 -44.36 32.85
CA ILE A 129 -53.14 -45.83 32.86
C ILE A 129 -52.84 -46.32 34.29
N SER A 130 -51.99 -45.60 35.03
CA SER A 130 -51.70 -45.90 36.44
C SER A 130 -52.98 -45.89 37.28
N MET A 131 -53.79 -44.85 37.13
CA MET A 131 -55.05 -44.69 37.87
C MET A 131 -56.03 -45.83 37.57
N ILE A 132 -56.21 -46.19 36.29
CA ILE A 132 -57.06 -47.32 35.91
C ILE A 132 -56.52 -48.63 36.50
N SER A 133 -55.19 -48.80 36.55
CA SER A 133 -54.57 -49.97 37.17
C SER A 133 -54.79 -50.03 38.68
N ASP A 134 -54.80 -48.89 39.37
CA ASP A 134 -55.13 -48.78 40.80
C ASP A 134 -56.59 -49.20 41.05
N ASP A 135 -57.51 -48.70 40.22
CA ASP A 135 -58.95 -49.05 40.31
C ASP A 135 -59.19 -50.55 40.07
N ILE A 136 -58.51 -51.13 39.07
CA ILE A 136 -58.57 -52.58 38.79
C ILE A 136 -58.01 -53.40 39.96
N GLU A 137 -56.93 -52.96 40.59
CA GLU A 137 -56.37 -53.65 41.76
C GLU A 137 -57.32 -53.61 42.97
N LEU A 138 -57.94 -52.45 43.23
CA LEU A 138 -58.94 -52.29 44.29
C LEU A 138 -60.17 -53.18 44.05
N LEU A 139 -60.65 -53.24 42.81
CA LEU A 139 -61.75 -54.13 42.41
C LEU A 139 -61.39 -55.60 42.61
N SER A 140 -60.18 -56.00 42.23
CA SER A 140 -59.67 -57.35 42.48
C SER A 140 -59.62 -57.68 43.96
N TYR A 141 -59.12 -56.76 44.80
CA TYR A 141 -59.03 -56.96 46.23
C TYR A 141 -60.42 -57.18 46.86
N ASN A 142 -61.38 -56.33 46.50
CA ASN A 142 -62.76 -56.44 46.99
C ASN A 142 -63.43 -57.74 46.50
N SER A 143 -63.22 -58.10 45.24
CA SER A 143 -63.77 -59.33 44.65
C SER A 143 -63.16 -60.58 45.28
N GLY A 144 -61.84 -60.59 45.51
CA GLY A 144 -61.13 -61.69 46.16
C GLY A 144 -61.53 -61.89 47.62
N PHE A 145 -61.84 -60.80 48.35
CA PHE A 145 -62.38 -60.87 49.70
C PHE A 145 -63.78 -61.51 49.72
N VAL A 146 -64.68 -61.08 48.83
CA VAL A 146 -66.04 -61.64 48.71
C VAL A 146 -66.01 -63.09 48.25
N ALA A 147 -65.12 -63.43 47.30
CA ALA A 147 -64.90 -64.79 46.83
C ALA A 147 -64.37 -65.73 47.92
N SER A 148 -63.39 -65.27 48.72
CA SER A 148 -62.87 -66.03 49.86
C SER A 148 -63.94 -66.29 50.93
N ARG A 149 -64.87 -65.35 51.10
CA ARG A 149 -66.02 -65.48 52.02
C ARG A 149 -67.09 -66.45 51.51
N ALA A 150 -67.19 -66.67 50.19
CA ALA A 150 -68.11 -67.62 49.57
C ALA A 150 -67.63 -69.09 49.64
N GLY A 151 -66.45 -69.35 50.23
CA GLY A 151 -65.94 -70.70 50.44
C GLY A 151 -65.64 -71.44 49.14
N VAL A 152 -66.12 -72.68 49.00
CA VAL A 152 -65.85 -73.54 47.83
C VAL A 152 -66.38 -72.92 46.53
N ALA A 153 -67.53 -72.24 46.58
CA ALA A 153 -68.14 -71.57 45.42
C ALA A 153 -67.33 -70.37 44.90
N GLY A 154 -66.46 -69.77 45.72
CA GLY A 154 -65.62 -68.63 45.34
C GLY A 154 -64.15 -68.97 45.07
N ALA A 155 -63.73 -70.23 45.20
CA ALA A 155 -62.32 -70.62 45.13
C ALA A 155 -61.64 -70.25 43.79
N ALA A 156 -62.32 -70.50 42.66
CA ALA A 156 -61.84 -70.11 41.34
C ALA A 156 -61.76 -68.58 41.18
N PHE A 157 -62.70 -67.84 41.77
CA PHE A 157 -62.71 -66.38 41.76
C PHE A 157 -61.60 -65.76 42.60
N THR A 158 -61.21 -66.39 43.72
CA THR A 158 -60.04 -65.97 44.50
C THR A 158 -58.75 -66.07 43.68
N TYR A 159 -58.60 -67.11 42.85
CA TYR A 159 -57.46 -67.24 41.93
C TYR A 159 -57.49 -66.17 40.82
N ILE A 160 -58.66 -65.92 40.22
CA ILE A 160 -58.86 -64.84 39.25
C ILE A 160 -58.48 -63.48 39.84
N ALA A 161 -58.93 -63.17 41.06
CA ALA A 161 -58.56 -61.94 41.75
C ALA A 161 -57.05 -61.83 41.98
N ALA A 162 -56.38 -62.90 42.43
CA ALA A 162 -54.93 -62.92 42.60
C ALA A 162 -54.17 -62.65 41.29
N GLU A 163 -54.63 -63.20 40.17
CA GLU A 163 -54.01 -62.96 38.86
C GLU A 163 -54.27 -61.53 38.36
N ILE A 164 -55.47 -60.96 38.57
CA ILE A 164 -55.76 -59.54 38.29
C ILE A 164 -54.79 -58.64 39.07
N LYS A 165 -54.60 -58.90 40.37
CA LYS A 165 -53.68 -58.11 41.21
C LYS A 165 -52.24 -58.19 40.70
N LYS A 166 -51.81 -59.37 40.25
CA LYS A 166 -50.48 -59.57 39.66
C LYS A 166 -50.31 -58.80 38.34
N LEU A 167 -51.32 -58.81 37.47
CA LEU A 167 -51.30 -58.01 36.24
C LEU A 167 -51.32 -56.50 36.53
N SER A 168 -52.12 -56.02 37.49
CA SER A 168 -52.11 -54.61 37.91
C SER A 168 -50.74 -54.16 38.43
N ASN A 169 -50.07 -54.99 39.23
CA ASN A 169 -48.71 -54.68 39.69
C ASN A 169 -47.69 -54.63 38.53
N ARG A 170 -47.80 -55.54 37.55
CA ARG A 170 -46.97 -55.49 36.33
C ARG A 170 -47.26 -54.24 35.49
N THR A 171 -48.53 -53.85 35.35
CA THR A 171 -48.95 -52.61 34.70
C THR A 171 -48.31 -51.40 35.34
N LYS A 172 -48.38 -51.26 36.67
CA LYS A 172 -47.77 -50.15 37.41
C LYS A 172 -46.27 -50.05 37.19
N ASN A 173 -45.56 -51.19 37.22
CA ASN A 173 -44.13 -51.22 36.98
C ASN A 173 -43.77 -50.74 35.56
N LEU A 174 -44.53 -51.15 34.54
CA LEU A 174 -44.35 -50.66 33.17
C LEU A 174 -44.67 -49.17 33.05
N VAL A 175 -45.76 -48.70 33.65
CA VAL A 175 -46.12 -47.27 33.65
C VAL A 175 -45.02 -46.43 34.30
N ASN A 176 -44.41 -46.90 35.40
CA ASN A 176 -43.30 -46.22 36.04
C ASN A 176 -42.04 -46.19 35.15
N ARG A 177 -41.73 -47.29 34.46
CA ARG A 177 -40.64 -47.32 33.45
C ARG A 177 -40.91 -46.34 32.30
N MET A 178 -42.15 -46.32 31.78
CA MET A 178 -42.57 -45.37 30.73
C MET A 178 -42.38 -43.93 31.18
N ARG A 179 -42.89 -43.56 32.37
CA ARG A 179 -42.72 -42.22 32.95
C ARG A 179 -41.27 -41.82 33.08
N ALA A 180 -40.43 -42.68 33.69
CA ALA A 180 -39.00 -42.38 33.83
C ALA A 180 -38.31 -42.18 32.47
N SER A 181 -38.73 -42.94 31.45
CA SER A 181 -38.19 -42.79 30.10
C SER A 181 -38.67 -41.50 29.41
N THR A 182 -39.94 -41.16 29.51
CA THR A 182 -40.49 -39.93 28.94
C THR A 182 -40.03 -38.67 29.68
N ASP A 183 -39.83 -38.73 31.00
CA ASP A 183 -39.16 -37.68 31.78
C ASP A 183 -37.71 -37.48 31.34
N GLY A 184 -36.96 -38.58 31.15
CA GLY A 184 -35.60 -38.56 30.62
C GLY A 184 -35.53 -37.95 29.23
N LEU A 185 -36.52 -38.26 28.38
CA LEU A 185 -36.65 -37.68 27.04
C LEU A 185 -36.87 -36.17 27.09
N ILE A 186 -37.84 -35.70 27.88
CA ILE A 186 -38.15 -34.27 28.01
C ILE A 186 -36.93 -33.50 28.53
N ASN A 187 -36.21 -34.06 29.51
CA ASN A 187 -35.00 -33.43 30.04
C ASN A 187 -33.85 -33.42 29.02
N SER A 188 -33.63 -34.53 28.30
CA SER A 188 -32.61 -34.60 27.23
C SER A 188 -32.91 -33.59 26.13
N TYR A 189 -34.19 -33.42 25.79
CA TYR A 189 -34.63 -32.44 24.81
C TYR A 189 -34.39 -31.01 25.28
N ARG A 190 -34.73 -30.70 26.55
CA ARG A 190 -34.49 -29.38 27.12
C ARG A 190 -33.00 -29.01 27.05
N ASN A 191 -32.12 -29.93 27.44
CA ASN A 191 -30.67 -29.72 27.36
C ASN A 191 -30.19 -29.52 25.92
N PHE A 192 -30.72 -30.32 24.99
CA PHE A 192 -30.45 -30.17 23.56
C PHE A 192 -30.88 -28.80 23.03
N ASN A 193 -32.10 -28.36 23.35
CA ASN A 193 -32.64 -27.10 22.90
C ASN A 193 -31.88 -25.90 23.48
N GLU A 194 -31.56 -25.91 24.78
CA GLU A 194 -30.76 -24.87 25.43
C GLU A 194 -29.35 -24.74 24.82
N ALA A 195 -28.69 -25.87 24.51
CA ALA A 195 -27.38 -25.86 23.88
C ALA A 195 -27.42 -25.21 22.49
N ILE A 196 -28.41 -25.59 21.69
CA ILE A 196 -28.61 -25.06 20.34
C ILE A 196 -29.03 -23.59 20.33
N GLU A 197 -29.94 -23.18 21.20
CA GLU A 197 -30.37 -21.79 21.32
C GLU A 197 -29.19 -20.88 21.65
N LYS A 198 -28.35 -21.31 22.61
CA LYS A 198 -27.13 -20.60 22.97
C LYS A 198 -26.17 -20.45 21.77
N ILE A 199 -25.93 -21.53 21.02
CA ILE A 199 -25.08 -21.50 19.82
C ILE A 199 -25.64 -20.52 18.78
N ASN A 200 -26.94 -20.54 18.53
CA ASN A 200 -27.59 -19.67 17.55
C ASN A 200 -27.55 -18.19 17.95
N VAL A 201 -27.70 -17.87 19.24
CA VAL A 201 -27.59 -16.50 19.75
C VAL A 201 -26.15 -15.98 19.68
N ASP A 202 -25.16 -16.78 20.09
CA ASP A 202 -23.74 -16.40 19.98
C ASP A 202 -23.34 -16.20 18.51
N THR A 203 -23.84 -17.07 17.62
CA THR A 203 -23.62 -16.96 16.17
C THR A 203 -24.17 -15.68 15.59
N ASP A 204 -25.40 -15.31 15.93
CA ASP A 204 -26.02 -14.07 15.44
C ASP A 204 -25.25 -12.82 15.93
N SER A 205 -24.90 -12.78 17.21
CA SER A 205 -24.17 -11.64 17.76
C SER A 205 -22.79 -11.48 17.13
N ARG A 206 -22.05 -12.58 16.95
CA ARG A 206 -20.71 -12.54 16.36
C ARG A 206 -20.71 -12.19 14.88
N LEU A 207 -21.67 -12.71 14.11
CA LEU A 207 -21.81 -12.37 12.70
C LEU A 207 -22.07 -10.87 12.50
N ASN A 208 -23.01 -10.29 13.26
CA ASN A 208 -23.30 -8.86 13.17
C ASN A 208 -22.07 -8.00 13.49
N ASN A 209 -21.27 -8.39 14.51
CA ASN A 209 -20.03 -7.70 14.85
C ASN A 209 -18.97 -7.80 13.75
N ILE A 210 -18.84 -8.98 13.12
CA ILE A 210 -17.90 -9.21 12.03
C ILE A 210 -18.31 -8.43 10.79
N GLU A 211 -19.60 -8.43 10.42
CA GLU A 211 -20.10 -7.64 9.29
C GLU A 211 -19.85 -6.13 9.48
N ALA A 212 -20.09 -5.61 10.68
CA ALA A 212 -19.79 -4.22 11.02
C ALA A 212 -18.27 -3.92 10.93
N SER A 213 -17.45 -4.80 11.52
CA SER A 213 -15.98 -4.67 11.50
C SER A 213 -15.42 -4.71 10.08
N LEU A 214 -15.93 -5.62 9.24
CA LEU A 214 -15.56 -5.70 7.83
C LEU A 214 -15.94 -4.42 7.09
N GLY A 215 -17.15 -3.90 7.29
CA GLY A 215 -17.58 -2.64 6.69
C GLY A 215 -16.64 -1.47 6.99
N GLU A 216 -16.26 -1.32 8.26
CA GLU A 216 -15.32 -0.29 8.72
C GLU A 216 -13.91 -0.48 8.12
N ILE A 217 -13.40 -1.71 8.11
CA ILE A 217 -12.09 -2.04 7.54
C ILE A 217 -12.04 -1.72 6.04
N PHE A 218 -13.06 -2.10 5.27
CA PHE A 218 -13.11 -1.77 3.83
C PHE A 218 -13.24 -0.28 3.57
N GLN A 219 -13.95 0.46 4.42
CA GLN A 219 -13.97 1.92 4.33
C GLN A 219 -12.57 2.51 4.56
N ARG A 220 -11.85 2.03 5.59
CA ARG A 220 -10.47 2.45 5.88
C ARG A 220 -9.49 2.10 4.76
N TYR A 221 -9.66 0.95 4.08
CA TYR A 221 -8.88 0.64 2.88
C TYR A 221 -9.10 1.69 1.79
N ASN A 222 -10.35 2.01 1.46
CA ASN A 222 -10.68 2.98 0.41
C ASN A 222 -10.14 4.39 0.73
N GLU A 223 -10.28 4.83 1.98
CA GLU A 223 -9.74 6.12 2.44
C GLU A 223 -8.19 6.12 2.40
N GLY A 224 -7.56 5.04 2.86
CA GLY A 224 -6.12 4.86 2.83
C GLY A 224 -5.58 4.95 1.40
N LEU A 225 -6.13 4.14 0.47
CA LEU A 225 -5.77 4.13 -0.94
C LEU A 225 -5.97 5.48 -1.62
N LYS A 226 -7.08 6.17 -1.32
CA LYS A 226 -7.34 7.52 -1.82
C LYS A 226 -6.24 8.49 -1.38
N ASN A 227 -5.86 8.44 -0.11
CA ASN A 227 -4.78 9.28 0.42
C ASN A 227 -3.43 8.95 -0.23
N ILE A 228 -3.12 7.66 -0.45
CA ILE A 228 -1.89 7.24 -1.14
C ILE A 228 -1.79 7.90 -2.50
N ALA A 229 -2.79 7.70 -3.35
CA ALA A 229 -2.66 8.17 -4.71
C ALA A 229 -2.82 9.69 -4.83
N THR A 230 -3.52 10.35 -3.89
CA THR A 230 -3.49 11.83 -3.81
C THR A 230 -2.08 12.34 -3.52
N LEU A 231 -1.38 11.76 -2.53
CA LEU A 231 -0.02 12.17 -2.18
C LEU A 231 0.99 11.84 -3.29
N LEU A 232 0.85 10.67 -3.93
CA LEU A 232 1.69 10.30 -5.08
C LEU A 232 1.45 11.23 -6.28
N ASP A 233 0.20 11.59 -6.58
CA ASP A 233 -0.15 12.53 -7.66
C ASP A 233 0.40 13.94 -7.39
N GLN A 234 0.36 14.40 -6.13
CA GLN A 234 0.99 15.65 -5.73
C GLN A 234 2.52 15.61 -5.93
N ASN A 235 3.19 14.53 -5.50
CA ASN A 235 4.62 14.37 -5.66
C ASN A 235 5.02 14.31 -7.16
N LEU A 236 4.24 13.60 -7.98
CA LEU A 236 4.36 13.55 -9.45
C LEU A 236 4.22 14.94 -10.08
N THR A 237 3.20 15.69 -9.69
CA THR A 237 2.97 17.05 -10.20
C THR A 237 4.15 17.97 -9.86
N ARG A 238 4.68 17.88 -8.64
CA ARG A 238 5.88 18.63 -8.24
C ARG A 238 7.10 18.23 -9.05
N SER A 239 7.30 16.92 -9.26
CA SER A 239 8.38 16.37 -10.10
C SER A 239 8.31 16.91 -11.53
N ASP A 240 7.11 16.93 -12.12
CA ASP A 240 6.89 17.51 -13.44
C ASP A 240 7.18 19.02 -13.50
N LEU A 241 6.78 19.76 -12.46
CA LEU A 241 7.06 21.19 -12.35
C LEU A 241 8.56 21.47 -12.16
N ALA A 242 9.30 20.58 -11.50
CA ALA A 242 10.74 20.71 -11.31
C ALA A 242 11.50 20.71 -12.65
N LYS A 243 11.00 20.02 -13.69
CA LYS A 243 11.57 20.10 -15.06
C LYS A 243 11.64 21.53 -15.59
N ASN A 244 10.67 22.37 -15.22
CA ASN A 244 10.65 23.76 -15.67
C ASN A 244 11.84 24.58 -15.16
N LYS A 245 12.51 24.12 -14.08
CA LYS A 245 13.73 24.73 -13.53
C LYS A 245 14.98 24.42 -14.35
N VAL A 246 14.94 23.40 -15.21
CA VAL A 246 16.06 23.05 -16.11
C VAL A 246 16.17 24.05 -17.28
N PHE A 247 15.06 24.60 -17.78
CA PHE A 247 15.08 25.52 -18.92
C PHE A 247 15.87 26.82 -18.67
N PRO A 248 15.74 27.51 -17.51
CA PRO A 248 16.62 28.63 -17.17
C PRO A 248 18.11 28.26 -17.16
N ILE A 249 18.46 27.06 -16.70
CA ILE A 249 19.85 26.56 -16.72
C ILE A 249 20.33 26.43 -18.17
N MET A 250 19.55 25.77 -19.04
CA MET A 250 19.87 25.63 -20.46
C MET A 250 20.03 26.98 -21.16
N THR A 251 19.14 27.94 -20.86
CA THR A 251 19.23 29.30 -21.42
C THR A 251 20.50 30.01 -20.96
N SER A 252 20.87 29.85 -19.69
CA SER A 252 22.09 30.47 -19.15
C SER A 252 23.40 29.89 -19.72
N LEU A 253 23.38 28.66 -20.25
CA LEU A 253 24.54 28.10 -20.96
C LEU A 253 24.85 28.88 -22.25
N GLN A 254 23.91 29.61 -22.83
CA GLN A 254 24.16 30.48 -23.99
C GLN A 254 25.19 31.57 -23.69
N ASP A 255 25.37 31.97 -22.41
CA ASP A 255 26.43 32.91 -22.00
C ASP A 255 27.84 32.36 -22.34
N GLN A 256 28.00 31.04 -22.50
CA GLN A 256 29.24 30.41 -23.00
C GLN A 256 29.66 30.99 -24.35
N ASP A 257 28.72 31.21 -25.27
CA ASP A 257 29.05 31.65 -26.62
C ASP A 257 29.65 33.07 -26.59
N ILE A 258 29.11 33.93 -25.74
CA ILE A 258 29.63 35.29 -25.51
C ILE A 258 31.06 35.24 -24.95
N VAL A 259 31.29 34.37 -23.95
CA VAL A 259 32.63 34.17 -23.36
C VAL A 259 33.61 33.62 -24.39
N ARG A 260 33.20 32.63 -25.20
CA ARG A 260 33.99 32.03 -26.28
C ARG A 260 34.41 33.08 -27.30
N GLN A 261 33.47 33.88 -27.82
CA GLN A 261 33.75 34.92 -28.81
C GLN A 261 34.69 36.01 -28.24
N SER A 262 34.51 36.39 -26.98
CA SER A 262 35.39 37.35 -26.30
C SER A 262 36.82 36.78 -26.15
N LEU A 263 36.95 35.49 -25.81
CA LEU A 263 38.24 34.80 -25.74
C LEU A 263 38.92 34.72 -27.11
N GLU A 264 38.19 34.43 -28.19
CA GLU A 264 38.73 34.41 -29.55
C GLU A 264 39.33 35.77 -29.96
N GLN A 265 38.72 36.87 -29.52
CA GLN A 265 39.26 38.21 -29.77
C GLN A 265 40.52 38.48 -28.95
N VAL A 266 40.56 38.09 -27.67
CA VAL A 266 41.78 38.19 -26.86
C VAL A 266 42.89 37.33 -27.45
N THR A 267 42.58 36.14 -27.97
CA THR A 267 43.53 35.30 -28.73
C THR A 267 44.06 36.04 -29.96
N ALA A 268 43.20 36.71 -30.73
CA ALA A 268 43.63 37.50 -31.88
C ALA A 268 44.55 38.68 -31.49
N ILE A 269 44.22 39.39 -30.40
CA ILE A 269 45.08 40.44 -29.84
C ILE A 269 46.42 39.86 -29.39
N ASN A 270 46.42 38.74 -28.68
CA ASN A 270 47.63 38.09 -28.15
C ASN A 270 48.53 37.54 -29.27
N ALA A 271 47.95 37.00 -30.34
CA ALA A 271 48.69 36.58 -31.53
C ALA A 271 49.36 37.77 -32.22
N ARG A 272 48.67 38.91 -32.32
CA ARG A 272 49.26 40.15 -32.85
C ARG A 272 50.38 40.66 -31.96
N PHE A 273 50.16 40.67 -30.65
CA PHE A 273 51.15 41.05 -29.65
C PHE A 273 52.41 40.18 -29.76
N SER A 274 52.26 38.86 -29.81
CA SER A 274 53.37 37.91 -30.00
C SER A 274 54.17 38.22 -31.27
N LYS A 275 53.48 38.53 -32.38
CA LYS A 275 54.13 38.91 -33.65
C LYS A 275 54.93 40.22 -33.54
N GLU A 276 54.41 41.24 -32.87
CA GLU A 276 55.16 42.49 -32.67
C GLU A 276 56.38 42.28 -31.78
N VAL A 277 56.30 41.41 -30.78
CA VAL A 277 57.43 41.05 -29.91
C VAL A 277 58.51 40.27 -30.67
N GLU A 278 58.13 39.36 -31.56
CA GLU A 278 59.06 38.68 -32.46
C GLU A 278 59.76 39.64 -33.42
N LEU A 279 59.02 40.57 -34.03
CA LEU A 279 59.59 41.60 -34.90
C LEU A 279 60.56 42.51 -34.13
N ALA A 280 60.20 42.89 -32.90
CA ALA A 280 61.07 43.64 -32.00
C ALA A 280 62.38 42.87 -31.74
N HIS A 281 62.30 41.59 -31.39
CA HIS A 281 63.46 40.73 -31.15
C HIS A 281 64.35 40.56 -32.40
N GLN A 282 63.75 40.35 -33.58
CA GLN A 282 64.49 40.22 -34.85
C GLN A 282 65.20 41.52 -35.24
N SER A 283 64.57 42.67 -35.00
CA SER A 283 65.17 43.99 -35.28
C SER A 283 66.43 44.26 -34.45
N MET A 284 66.57 43.59 -33.29
CA MET A 284 67.76 43.68 -32.44
C MET A 284 68.97 42.91 -32.99
N ALA A 285 68.75 41.79 -33.67
CA ALA A 285 69.81 40.91 -34.17
C ALA A 285 70.60 41.51 -35.36
N VAL A 286 70.08 42.56 -35.99
CA VAL A 286 70.73 43.21 -37.14
C VAL A 286 71.74 44.26 -36.65
N GLU A 287 73.03 43.92 -36.60
CA GLU A 287 74.09 44.84 -36.10
C GLU A 287 74.31 46.08 -36.98
N THR A 288 73.97 46.01 -38.27
CA THR A 288 74.32 46.99 -39.31
C THR A 288 73.43 48.24 -39.40
N ILE A 289 72.33 48.32 -38.65
CA ILE A 289 71.39 49.45 -38.71
C ILE A 289 71.84 50.61 -37.80
N PRO A 290 71.78 51.88 -38.26
CA PRO A 290 72.06 53.07 -37.44
C PRO A 290 71.24 53.12 -36.14
N MET A 291 71.84 53.63 -35.07
CA MET A 291 71.23 53.67 -33.74
C MET A 291 69.90 54.44 -33.70
N GLU A 292 69.79 55.53 -34.47
CA GLU A 292 68.56 56.33 -34.59
C GLU A 292 67.40 55.53 -35.21
N GLN A 293 67.70 54.69 -36.19
CA GLN A 293 66.72 53.85 -36.85
C GLN A 293 66.31 52.67 -35.95
N LYS A 294 67.24 52.13 -35.15
CA LYS A 294 66.92 51.14 -34.09
C LYS A 294 66.05 51.73 -32.98
N ALA A 295 66.34 52.97 -32.55
CA ALA A 295 65.52 53.67 -31.56
C ALA A 295 64.10 53.92 -32.09
N LYS A 296 63.94 54.21 -33.38
CA LYS A 296 62.62 54.35 -34.03
C LYS A 296 61.85 53.03 -34.05
N PHE A 297 62.50 51.92 -34.41
CA PHE A 297 61.87 50.59 -34.33
C PHE A 297 61.47 50.22 -32.90
N ALA A 298 62.33 50.52 -31.91
CA ALA A 298 62.03 50.29 -30.50
C ALA A 298 60.85 51.14 -30.01
N GLU A 299 60.74 52.39 -30.45
CA GLU A 299 59.59 53.26 -30.14
C GLU A 299 58.29 52.72 -30.75
N GLU A 300 58.31 52.35 -32.03
CA GLU A 300 57.15 51.81 -32.74
C GLU A 300 56.69 50.48 -32.13
N ALA A 301 57.62 49.54 -31.88
CA ALA A 301 57.32 48.27 -31.24
C ALA A 301 56.72 48.46 -29.85
N THR A 302 57.31 49.34 -29.03
CA THR A 302 56.80 49.60 -27.67
C THR A 302 55.45 50.32 -27.70
N ALA A 303 55.23 51.26 -28.64
CA ALA A 303 53.93 51.91 -28.84
C ALA A 303 52.83 50.91 -29.20
N LYS A 304 53.12 49.99 -30.13
CA LYS A 304 52.17 48.96 -30.54
C LYS A 304 51.87 47.97 -29.42
N VAL A 305 52.89 47.55 -28.67
CA VAL A 305 52.71 46.70 -27.49
C VAL A 305 51.79 47.39 -26.48
N MET A 306 52.01 48.66 -26.15
CA MET A 306 51.14 49.41 -25.25
C MET A 306 49.68 49.45 -25.74
N LEU A 307 49.45 49.78 -27.02
CA LEU A 307 48.11 49.80 -27.60
C LEU A 307 47.42 48.43 -27.56
N LEU A 308 48.15 47.35 -27.86
CA LEU A 308 47.62 45.99 -27.80
C LEU A 308 47.30 45.57 -26.37
N THR A 309 48.10 45.97 -25.37
CA THR A 309 47.79 45.71 -23.96
C THR A 309 46.64 46.57 -23.43
N GLN A 310 46.53 47.83 -23.88
CA GLN A 310 45.40 48.72 -23.57
C GLN A 310 44.09 48.20 -24.18
N LEU A 311 44.17 47.47 -25.29
CA LEU A 311 43.03 46.78 -25.90
C LEU A 311 42.72 45.44 -25.20
N ALA A 312 43.74 44.68 -24.81
CA ALA A 312 43.57 43.36 -24.21
C ALA A 312 42.99 43.42 -22.79
N ASP A 313 43.43 44.35 -21.94
CA ASP A 313 42.99 44.39 -20.54
C ASP A 313 41.47 44.61 -20.39
N PRO A 314 40.82 45.58 -21.08
CA PRO A 314 39.36 45.74 -21.03
C PRO A 314 38.59 44.55 -21.58
N MET A 315 39.10 43.89 -22.62
CA MET A 315 38.51 42.65 -23.16
C MET A 315 38.54 41.52 -22.12
N VAL A 316 39.68 41.35 -21.43
CA VAL A 316 39.82 40.37 -20.35
C VAL A 316 38.92 40.72 -19.16
N GLN A 317 38.78 41.99 -18.81
CA GLN A 317 37.84 42.44 -17.78
C GLN A 317 36.39 42.13 -18.14
N LYS A 318 36.00 42.28 -19.41
CA LYS A 318 34.69 41.86 -19.90
C LYS A 318 34.48 40.34 -19.80
N ILE A 319 35.49 39.54 -20.15
CA ILE A 319 35.45 38.07 -19.98
C ILE A 319 35.24 37.70 -18.52
N ILE A 320 35.98 38.34 -17.60
CA ILE A 320 35.81 38.14 -16.15
C ILE A 320 34.38 38.44 -15.73
N GLN A 321 33.82 39.60 -16.11
CA GLN A 321 32.46 39.99 -15.77
C GLN A 321 31.41 39.01 -16.32
N ASN A 322 31.57 38.56 -17.57
CA ASN A 322 30.66 37.61 -18.20
C ASN A 322 30.73 36.23 -17.54
N LEU A 323 31.93 35.74 -17.24
CA LEU A 323 32.13 34.50 -16.50
C LEU A 323 31.53 34.59 -15.09
N GLU A 324 31.80 35.66 -14.34
CA GLU A 324 31.25 35.86 -12.99
C GLU A 324 29.72 35.90 -13.00
N SER A 325 29.13 36.60 -13.97
CA SER A 325 27.68 36.69 -14.16
C SER A 325 27.08 35.32 -14.53
N SER A 326 27.67 34.61 -15.50
CA SER A 326 27.21 33.30 -15.95
C SER A 326 27.32 32.25 -14.83
N ILE A 327 28.45 32.19 -14.13
CA ILE A 327 28.66 31.28 -13.00
C ILE A 327 27.63 31.54 -11.90
N LYS A 328 27.40 32.81 -11.56
CA LYS A 328 26.41 33.17 -10.53
C LYS A 328 25.01 32.67 -10.92
N LYS A 329 24.54 32.98 -12.14
CA LYS A 329 23.24 32.50 -12.62
C LYS A 329 23.15 30.98 -12.60
N LEU A 330 24.17 30.28 -13.13
CA LEU A 330 24.20 28.82 -13.18
C LEU A 330 24.12 28.20 -11.78
N ILE A 331 24.92 28.69 -10.84
CA ILE A 331 24.91 28.20 -9.45
C ILE A 331 23.56 28.51 -8.78
N ASP A 332 23.01 29.70 -8.98
CA ASP A 332 21.72 30.08 -8.39
C ASP A 332 20.59 29.17 -8.93
N TYR A 333 20.53 28.93 -10.24
CA TYR A 333 19.53 28.05 -10.85
C TYR A 333 19.73 26.57 -10.48
N LEU A 334 20.97 26.07 -10.46
CA LEU A 334 21.25 24.70 -10.05
C LEU A 334 20.94 24.46 -8.57
N ASN A 335 21.19 25.44 -7.69
CA ASN A 335 20.85 25.34 -6.27
C ASN A 335 19.33 25.37 -6.06
N ASP A 336 18.60 26.24 -6.77
CA ASP A 336 17.13 26.28 -6.74
C ASP A 336 16.53 24.95 -7.18
N PHE A 337 17.02 24.41 -8.30
CA PHE A 337 16.60 23.09 -8.78
C PHE A 337 16.95 21.97 -7.79
N HIS A 338 18.18 21.96 -7.26
CA HIS A 338 18.61 20.98 -6.26
C HIS A 338 17.77 21.03 -4.98
N SER A 339 17.38 22.23 -4.52
CA SER A 339 16.51 22.39 -3.35
C SER A 339 15.12 21.84 -3.62
N GLU A 340 14.53 22.11 -4.78
CA GLU A 340 13.21 21.58 -5.15
C GLU A 340 13.22 20.05 -5.21
N ILE A 341 14.22 19.45 -5.85
CA ILE A 341 14.36 17.99 -5.90
C ILE A 341 14.58 17.39 -4.51
N ARG A 342 15.33 18.07 -3.64
CA ARG A 342 15.50 17.67 -2.23
C ARG A 342 14.19 17.72 -1.45
N ASP A 343 13.37 18.75 -1.65
CA ASP A 343 12.08 18.86 -0.99
C ASP A 343 11.09 17.80 -1.51
N ILE A 344 11.08 17.51 -2.81
CA ILE A 344 10.29 16.41 -3.40
C ILE A 344 10.72 15.05 -2.82
N GLU A 345 12.02 14.83 -2.66
CA GLU A 345 12.55 13.62 -2.04
C GLU A 345 12.19 13.54 -0.55
N GLY A 346 12.17 14.68 0.15
CA GLY A 346 11.70 14.79 1.53
C GLY A 346 10.23 14.38 1.67
N ASP A 347 9.35 14.96 0.87
CA ASP A 347 7.92 14.59 0.81
C ASP A 347 7.75 13.10 0.53
N ARG A 348 8.57 12.54 -0.36
CA ARG A 348 8.55 11.12 -0.69
C ARG A 348 8.96 10.25 0.52
N ILE A 349 10.03 10.62 1.22
CA ILE A 349 10.45 9.94 2.45
C ILE A 349 9.33 10.00 3.48
N GLU A 350 8.68 11.16 3.67
CA GLU A 350 7.54 11.30 4.56
C GLU A 350 6.34 10.43 4.10
N LEU A 351 6.13 10.28 2.80
CA LEU A 351 5.15 9.37 2.21
C LEU A 351 5.45 7.90 2.59
N VAL A 352 6.70 7.47 2.39
CA VAL A 352 7.18 6.12 2.76
C VAL A 352 7.12 5.92 4.28
N ASP A 353 7.43 6.95 5.07
CA ASP A 353 7.39 6.92 6.53
C ASP A 353 5.96 6.94 7.06
N PHE A 354 5.04 7.67 6.44
CA PHE A 354 3.60 7.58 6.72
C PHE A 354 3.09 6.16 6.42
N PHE A 355 3.63 5.55 5.36
CA PHE A 355 3.40 4.14 5.02
C PHE A 355 4.31 3.14 5.72
N SER A 356 5.12 3.52 6.69
CA SER A 356 5.87 2.56 7.51
C SER A 356 5.78 2.86 9.01
N ASN A 357 5.13 3.98 9.34
CA ASN A 357 4.82 4.51 10.66
C ASN A 357 6.07 4.71 11.52
N ALA A 358 7.11 5.35 10.96
CA ALA A 358 8.39 5.56 11.64
C ALA A 358 8.34 6.53 12.84
N GLN A 359 7.29 7.35 12.97
CA GLN A 359 7.20 8.41 13.99
C GLN A 359 6.18 8.20 15.12
N SER A 360 5.38 7.12 15.10
CA SER A 360 4.48 6.81 16.23
C SER A 360 5.14 5.78 17.15
N ASP A 361 4.79 5.79 18.45
CA ASP A 361 5.26 4.84 19.48
C ASP A 361 4.92 3.34 19.18
N LEU A 362 4.40 3.04 17.98
CA LEU A 362 4.10 1.73 17.42
C LEU A 362 5.21 1.34 16.43
N LYS A 363 6.24 0.62 16.92
CA LYS A 363 7.40 0.21 16.11
C LYS A 363 7.02 -0.59 14.86
N GLY A 364 7.32 -0.04 13.68
CA GLY A 364 7.68 -0.80 12.47
C GLY A 364 6.56 -1.31 11.56
N LYS A 365 5.34 -0.75 11.63
CA LYS A 365 4.23 -1.12 10.73
C LYS A 365 3.43 0.10 10.28
N SER A 366 3.24 0.23 8.97
CA SER A 366 2.41 1.24 8.29
C SER A 366 1.00 1.38 8.85
N SER A 367 0.38 2.54 8.69
CA SER A 367 -1.08 2.69 8.88
C SER A 367 -1.89 1.74 8.00
N ILE A 368 -1.43 1.43 6.77
CA ILE A 368 -2.10 0.47 5.88
C ILE A 368 -1.81 -0.99 6.28
N ASP A 369 -0.60 -1.28 6.76
CA ASP A 369 -0.23 -2.60 7.30
C ASP A 369 -1.08 -2.93 8.52
N LEU A 370 -1.40 -1.95 9.35
CA LEU A 370 -2.34 -2.12 10.47
C LEU A 370 -3.74 -2.50 9.96
N ILE A 371 -4.24 -1.88 8.88
CA ILE A 371 -5.52 -2.25 8.25
C ILE A 371 -5.45 -3.68 7.69
N PHE A 372 -4.34 -4.05 7.02
CA PHE A 372 -4.12 -5.41 6.53
C PHE A 372 -4.09 -6.44 7.65
N ASP A 373 -3.36 -6.17 8.74
CA ASP A 373 -3.27 -7.05 9.90
C ASP A 373 -4.63 -7.21 10.60
N GLU A 374 -5.35 -6.11 10.81
CA GLU A 374 -6.70 -6.12 11.39
C GLU A 374 -7.66 -6.93 10.51
N SER A 375 -7.62 -6.74 9.19
CA SER A 375 -8.45 -7.50 8.25
C SER A 375 -8.13 -9.00 8.29
N SER A 376 -6.85 -9.36 8.34
CA SER A 376 -6.41 -10.75 8.44
C SER A 376 -6.88 -11.39 9.73
N LYS A 377 -6.80 -10.64 10.84
CA LYS A 377 -7.30 -11.09 12.14
C LYS A 377 -8.81 -11.32 12.11
N VAL A 378 -9.60 -10.38 11.59
CA VAL A 378 -11.06 -10.54 11.48
C VAL A 378 -11.43 -11.76 10.62
N MET A 379 -10.71 -12.00 9.53
CA MET A 379 -10.91 -13.18 8.67
C MET A 379 -10.58 -14.49 9.39
N MET A 380 -9.47 -14.55 10.11
CA MET A 380 -9.11 -15.74 10.91
C MET A 380 -10.10 -15.97 12.05
N ASP A 381 -10.52 -14.90 12.74
CA ASP A 381 -11.52 -14.97 13.79
C ASP A 381 -12.86 -15.49 13.25
N LEU A 382 -13.26 -15.09 12.03
CA LEU A 382 -14.43 -15.61 11.34
C LEU A 382 -14.30 -17.11 11.03
N ILE A 383 -13.18 -17.56 10.45
CA ILE A 383 -12.93 -18.98 10.15
C ILE A 383 -13.00 -19.83 11.43
N ASN A 384 -12.29 -19.40 12.47
CA ASN A 384 -12.27 -20.09 13.76
C ASN A 384 -13.66 -20.15 14.39
N PHE A 385 -14.38 -19.03 14.32
CA PHE A 385 -15.72 -18.93 14.87
C PHE A 385 -16.70 -19.91 14.19
N ILE A 386 -16.74 -19.93 12.85
CA ILE A 386 -17.65 -20.82 12.11
C ILE A 386 -17.30 -22.29 12.36
N SER A 387 -16.01 -22.62 12.35
CA SER A 387 -15.51 -23.98 12.59
C SER A 387 -15.86 -24.47 14.00
N ASN A 388 -15.77 -23.60 15.01
CA ASN A 388 -16.19 -23.94 16.36
C ASN A 388 -17.72 -24.09 16.46
N SER A 389 -18.49 -23.21 15.82
CA SER A 389 -19.96 -23.27 15.82
C SER A 389 -20.46 -24.60 15.24
N ILE A 390 -19.92 -25.08 14.11
CA ILE A 390 -20.33 -26.38 13.54
C ILE A 390 -19.93 -27.56 14.44
N HIS A 391 -18.77 -27.47 15.10
CA HIS A 391 -18.34 -28.49 16.04
C HIS A 391 -19.27 -28.57 17.27
N GLU A 392 -19.64 -27.42 17.84
CA GLU A 392 -20.58 -27.33 18.95
C GLU A 392 -21.97 -27.85 18.56
N LYS A 393 -22.47 -27.54 17.36
CA LYS A 393 -23.74 -28.11 16.86
C LYS A 393 -23.68 -29.62 16.72
N ARG A 394 -22.55 -30.18 16.28
CA ARG A 394 -22.36 -31.63 16.20
C ARG A 394 -22.34 -32.29 17.57
N GLN A 395 -21.70 -31.67 18.55
CA GLN A 395 -21.75 -32.13 19.94
C GLN A 395 -23.18 -32.09 20.49
N ALA A 396 -23.92 -31.01 20.23
CA ALA A 396 -25.32 -30.90 20.61
C ALA A 396 -26.19 -31.97 19.93
N SER A 397 -25.98 -32.26 18.64
CA SER A 397 -26.70 -33.33 17.93
C SER A 397 -26.54 -34.71 18.58
N ASN A 398 -25.40 -34.98 19.24
CA ASN A 398 -25.22 -36.23 19.97
C ASN A 398 -26.18 -36.39 21.16
N LEU A 399 -26.63 -35.30 21.79
CA LEU A 399 -27.71 -35.34 22.79
C LEU A 399 -29.05 -35.82 22.16
N GLY A 400 -29.24 -35.59 20.86
CA GLY A 400 -30.38 -36.14 20.11
C GLY A 400 -30.42 -37.68 20.11
N ASN A 401 -29.27 -38.36 20.23
CA ASN A 401 -29.25 -39.82 20.34
C ASN A 401 -29.83 -40.32 21.68
N ASP A 402 -29.78 -39.50 22.74
CA ASP A 402 -30.46 -39.83 24.00
C ASP A 402 -31.98 -39.80 23.85
N LEU A 403 -32.51 -38.88 23.02
CA LEU A 403 -33.95 -38.81 22.70
C LEU A 403 -34.44 -40.11 22.05
N ILE A 404 -33.69 -40.61 21.07
CA ILE A 404 -33.97 -41.88 20.39
C ILE A 404 -33.98 -43.04 21.40
N ARG A 405 -32.96 -43.13 22.26
CA ARG A 405 -32.89 -44.19 23.28
C ARG A 405 -34.09 -44.18 24.22
N HIS A 406 -34.52 -43.00 24.66
CA HIS A 406 -35.70 -42.86 25.51
C HIS A 406 -37.01 -43.17 24.77
N MET A 407 -37.10 -42.83 23.48
CA MET A 407 -38.24 -43.22 22.65
C MET A 407 -38.37 -44.73 22.52
N ASP A 408 -37.31 -45.40 22.08
CA ASP A 408 -37.29 -46.85 21.87
C ASP A 408 -37.63 -47.59 23.17
N THR A 409 -37.10 -47.11 24.30
CA THR A 409 -37.42 -47.66 25.62
C THR A 409 -38.90 -47.51 25.96
N THR A 410 -39.50 -46.36 25.64
CA THR A 410 -40.92 -46.09 25.87
C THR A 410 -41.79 -46.96 24.96
N GLU A 411 -41.43 -47.09 23.68
CA GLU A 411 -42.15 -47.91 22.70
C GLU A 411 -42.12 -49.40 23.10
N ASN A 412 -40.96 -49.91 23.50
CA ASN A 412 -40.82 -51.27 24.02
C ASN A 412 -41.71 -51.51 25.25
N CYS A 413 -41.84 -50.54 26.15
CA CYS A 413 -42.75 -50.66 27.29
C CYS A 413 -44.22 -50.76 26.84
N PHE A 414 -44.62 -50.06 25.76
CA PHE A 414 -45.97 -50.16 25.21
C PHE A 414 -46.22 -51.51 24.54
N GLU A 415 -45.20 -52.13 23.95
CA GLU A 415 -45.28 -53.51 23.46
C GLU A 415 -45.48 -54.50 24.61
N GLU A 416 -44.65 -54.42 25.65
CA GLU A 416 -44.81 -55.24 26.86
C GLU A 416 -46.21 -55.06 27.50
N MET A 417 -46.74 -53.84 27.48
CA MET A 417 -48.06 -53.51 28.01
C MET A 417 -49.19 -54.14 27.19
N GLN A 418 -49.02 -54.32 25.88
CA GLN A 418 -50.01 -54.99 25.03
C GLN A 418 -50.23 -56.46 25.45
N ASP A 419 -49.16 -57.15 25.87
CA ASP A 419 -49.27 -58.52 26.36
C ASP A 419 -49.99 -58.61 27.70
N ILE A 420 -49.85 -57.58 28.55
CA ILE A 420 -50.64 -57.46 29.79
C ILE A 420 -52.12 -57.24 29.47
N VAL A 421 -52.45 -56.39 28.50
CA VAL A 421 -53.84 -56.16 28.06
C VAL A 421 -54.48 -57.45 27.52
N LYS A 422 -53.74 -58.24 26.72
CA LYS A 422 -54.19 -59.57 26.28
C LYS A 422 -54.48 -60.49 27.46
N ALA A 423 -53.61 -60.50 28.48
CA ALA A 423 -53.82 -61.29 29.69
C ALA A 423 -55.07 -60.83 30.48
N PHE A 424 -55.31 -59.53 30.61
CA PHE A 424 -56.55 -59.02 31.20
C PHE A 424 -57.79 -59.44 30.41
N SER A 425 -57.73 -59.46 29.08
CA SER A 425 -58.84 -59.91 28.22
C SER A 425 -59.14 -61.41 28.40
N LEU A 426 -58.11 -62.26 28.54
CA LEU A 426 -58.28 -63.68 28.86
C LEU A 426 -58.93 -63.86 30.24
N ILE A 427 -58.50 -63.09 31.24
CA ILE A 427 -59.09 -63.11 32.58
C ILE A 427 -60.54 -62.62 32.56
N LYS A 428 -60.85 -61.59 31.76
CA LYS A 428 -62.21 -61.09 31.54
C LYS A 428 -63.15 -62.21 31.05
N VAL A 429 -62.70 -63.01 30.07
CA VAL A 429 -63.48 -64.17 29.56
C VAL A 429 -63.64 -65.25 30.63
N ALA A 430 -62.56 -65.58 31.35
CA ALA A 430 -62.60 -66.57 32.43
C ALA A 430 -63.53 -66.15 33.59
N SER A 431 -63.50 -64.88 33.98
CA SER A 431 -64.39 -64.29 34.99
C SER A 431 -65.87 -64.44 34.59
N LYS A 432 -66.22 -64.14 33.34
CA LYS A 432 -67.60 -64.33 32.83
C LYS A 432 -68.04 -65.78 32.83
N MET A 433 -67.17 -66.70 32.41
CA MET A 433 -67.46 -68.14 32.40
C MET A 433 -67.76 -68.65 33.82
N GLU A 434 -66.97 -68.23 34.80
CA GLU A 434 -67.12 -68.70 36.18
C GLU A 434 -68.37 -68.10 36.86
N ILE A 435 -68.73 -66.84 36.56
CA ILE A 435 -70.00 -66.23 37.02
C ILE A 435 -71.22 -66.93 36.41
N ALA A 436 -71.13 -67.30 35.13
CA ALA A 436 -72.22 -67.99 34.45
C ALA A 436 -72.43 -69.44 34.95
N ARG A 437 -71.37 -70.06 35.48
CA ARG A 437 -71.36 -71.44 35.95
C ARG A 437 -71.94 -71.58 37.36
N GLU A 438 -71.63 -70.65 38.26
CA GLU A 438 -72.00 -70.75 39.67
C GLU A 438 -73.12 -69.75 40.05
N LYS A 439 -74.38 -70.22 40.04
CA LYS A 439 -75.58 -69.38 40.30
C LYS A 439 -75.66 -68.77 41.71
N GLU A 440 -74.87 -69.27 42.67
CA GLU A 440 -74.81 -68.76 44.04
C GLU A 440 -73.84 -67.58 44.23
N LEU A 441 -73.07 -67.19 43.20
CA LEU A 441 -72.20 -66.03 43.29
C LEU A 441 -73.02 -64.75 43.51
N SER A 442 -72.66 -63.97 44.53
CA SER A 442 -73.42 -62.78 44.93
C SER A 442 -73.50 -61.71 43.83
N ARG A 443 -74.61 -60.95 43.81
CA ARG A 443 -74.81 -59.76 42.95
C ARG A 443 -73.62 -58.79 42.94
N ASN A 444 -72.88 -58.70 44.06
CA ASN A 444 -71.70 -57.85 44.20
C ASN A 444 -70.50 -58.31 43.34
N ILE A 445 -70.33 -59.61 43.09
CA ILE A 445 -69.26 -60.13 42.21
C ILE A 445 -69.63 -59.87 40.74
N THR A 446 -70.91 -60.00 40.38
CA THR A 446 -71.40 -59.65 39.03
C THR A 446 -71.14 -58.18 38.71
N THR A 447 -71.49 -57.25 39.62
CA THR A 447 -71.24 -55.82 39.44
C THR A 447 -69.74 -55.49 39.40
N SER A 448 -68.91 -56.17 40.20
CA SER A 448 -67.45 -56.00 40.15
C SER A 448 -66.85 -56.49 38.84
N SER A 449 -67.38 -57.57 38.26
CA SER A 449 -66.95 -58.08 36.96
C SER A 449 -67.38 -57.17 35.79
N GLU A 450 -68.53 -56.52 35.88
CA GLU A 450 -68.99 -55.51 34.91
C GLU A 450 -68.10 -54.25 34.95
N MET A 451 -67.79 -53.73 36.15
CA MET A 451 -66.86 -52.61 36.31
C MET A 451 -65.43 -52.97 35.85
N PHE A 452 -64.97 -54.19 36.14
CA PHE A 452 -63.69 -54.68 35.65
C PHE A 452 -63.64 -54.72 34.12
N GLU A 453 -64.71 -55.15 33.46
CA GLU A 453 -64.82 -55.12 32.01
C GLU A 453 -64.76 -53.70 31.44
N GLU A 454 -65.49 -52.75 32.03
CA GLU A 454 -65.50 -51.35 31.60
C GLU A 454 -64.10 -50.73 31.70
N LEU A 455 -63.43 -50.89 32.86
CA LEU A 455 -62.09 -50.35 33.09
C LEU A 455 -61.04 -51.01 32.19
N THR A 456 -61.14 -52.32 31.97
CA THR A 456 -60.21 -53.04 31.08
C THR A 456 -60.37 -52.57 29.63
N ASN A 457 -61.60 -52.39 29.15
CA ASN A 457 -61.86 -51.88 27.80
C ASN A 457 -61.36 -50.42 27.66
N LYS A 458 -61.55 -49.59 28.69
CA LYS A 458 -61.04 -48.21 28.72
C LYS A 458 -59.50 -48.17 28.70
N MET A 459 -58.86 -49.04 29.47
CA MET A 459 -57.40 -49.18 29.51
C MET A 459 -56.85 -49.64 28.16
N GLU A 460 -57.47 -50.65 27.54
CA GLU A 460 -57.11 -51.15 26.21
C GLU A 460 -57.22 -50.05 25.15
N GLY A 461 -58.33 -49.30 25.13
CA GLY A 461 -58.51 -48.18 24.21
C GLY A 461 -57.47 -47.08 24.37
N LEU A 462 -57.17 -46.70 25.61
CA LEU A 462 -56.16 -45.68 25.93
C LEU A 462 -54.75 -46.12 25.52
N ILE A 463 -54.36 -47.37 25.82
CA ILE A 463 -53.05 -47.93 25.45
C ILE A 463 -52.90 -47.99 23.92
N LEU A 464 -53.94 -48.42 23.19
CA LEU A 464 -53.92 -48.46 21.72
C LEU A 464 -53.82 -47.06 21.10
N GLN A 465 -54.48 -46.06 21.68
CA GLN A 465 -54.38 -44.68 21.22
C GLN A 465 -52.98 -44.12 21.49
N LEU A 466 -52.47 -44.24 22.72
CA LEU A 466 -51.18 -43.70 23.11
C LEU A 466 -50.02 -44.36 22.37
N ARG A 467 -50.08 -45.67 22.15
CA ARG A 467 -49.09 -46.36 21.31
C ARG A 467 -49.07 -45.79 19.90
N ARG A 468 -50.24 -45.61 19.26
CA ARG A 468 -50.30 -45.04 17.90
C ARG A 468 -49.68 -43.64 17.84
N GLN A 469 -49.97 -42.80 18.82
CA GLN A 469 -49.38 -41.46 18.92
C GLN A 469 -47.86 -41.53 19.15
N LEU A 470 -47.39 -42.41 20.05
CA LEU A 470 -45.98 -42.59 20.34
C LEU A 470 -45.20 -43.11 19.13
N VAL A 471 -45.70 -44.12 18.43
CA VAL A 471 -45.05 -44.66 17.22
C VAL A 471 -44.93 -43.58 16.15
N ALA A 472 -45.99 -42.79 15.94
CA ALA A 472 -45.96 -41.67 15.00
C ALA A 472 -44.93 -40.61 15.41
N ALA A 473 -44.90 -40.23 16.69
CA ALA A 473 -43.93 -39.27 17.22
C ALA A 473 -42.49 -39.80 17.14
N ASN A 474 -42.26 -41.08 17.44
CA ASN A 474 -40.95 -41.72 17.36
C ASN A 474 -40.42 -41.71 15.92
N GLN A 475 -41.24 -42.15 14.95
CA GLN A 475 -40.89 -42.07 13.52
C GLN A 475 -40.56 -40.65 13.09
N SER A 476 -41.36 -39.67 13.52
CA SER A 476 -41.18 -38.27 13.14
C SER A 476 -39.90 -37.68 13.75
N ILE A 477 -39.55 -38.01 15.00
CA ILE A 477 -38.31 -37.56 15.67
C ILE A 477 -37.09 -38.21 15.03
N HIS A 478 -37.15 -39.50 14.73
CA HIS A 478 -36.09 -40.18 13.98
C HIS A 478 -35.83 -39.51 12.64
N GLU A 479 -36.88 -39.19 11.89
CA GLU A 479 -36.77 -38.52 10.60
C GLU A 479 -36.20 -37.10 10.74
N SER A 480 -36.67 -36.32 11.72
CA SER A 480 -36.16 -34.97 11.98
C SER A 480 -34.69 -34.97 12.40
N LEU A 481 -34.28 -35.86 13.32
CA LEU A 481 -32.88 -35.99 13.75
C LEU A 481 -31.97 -36.50 12.64
N ARG A 482 -32.47 -37.40 11.79
CA ARG A 482 -31.74 -37.82 10.59
C ARG A 482 -31.54 -36.65 9.64
N THR A 483 -32.60 -35.89 9.36
CA THR A 483 -32.53 -34.71 8.49
C THR A 483 -31.59 -33.66 9.05
N LEU A 484 -31.58 -33.46 10.37
CA LEU A 484 -30.64 -32.57 11.05
C LEU A 484 -29.19 -33.03 10.87
N ASN A 485 -28.89 -34.31 11.06
CA ASN A 485 -27.54 -34.83 10.86
C ASN A 485 -27.08 -34.74 9.40
N GLU A 486 -27.96 -35.04 8.45
CA GLU A 486 -27.69 -34.84 7.02
C GLU A 486 -27.43 -33.36 6.70
N ASN A 487 -28.19 -32.44 7.31
CA ASN A 487 -27.97 -31.00 7.15
C ASN A 487 -26.65 -30.54 7.78
N LEU A 488 -26.30 -30.99 8.99
CA LEU A 488 -25.03 -30.67 9.63
C LEU A 488 -23.84 -31.17 8.81
N GLN A 489 -23.95 -32.33 8.17
CA GLN A 489 -22.91 -32.83 7.26
C GLN A 489 -22.75 -31.93 6.02
N LEU A 490 -23.84 -31.46 5.43
CA LEU A 490 -23.80 -30.48 4.34
C LEU A 490 -23.23 -29.14 4.80
N GLN A 491 -23.56 -28.70 6.02
CA GLN A 491 -22.99 -27.50 6.61
C GLN A 491 -21.48 -27.64 6.81
N GLU A 492 -20.95 -28.79 7.25
CA GLU A 492 -19.50 -29.01 7.35
C GLU A 492 -18.79 -28.81 6.01
N GLU A 493 -19.35 -29.33 4.91
CA GLU A 493 -18.81 -29.11 3.57
C GLU A 493 -18.87 -27.63 3.18
N ASN A 494 -20.00 -26.96 3.44
CA ASN A 494 -20.15 -25.54 3.18
C ASN A 494 -19.19 -24.68 4.00
N VAL A 495 -18.95 -25.02 5.27
CA VAL A 495 -18.01 -24.31 6.16
C VAL A 495 -16.58 -24.46 5.66
N ASN A 496 -16.20 -25.63 5.14
CA ASN A 496 -14.89 -25.82 4.51
C ASN A 496 -14.75 -24.91 3.27
N ASN A 497 -15.75 -24.89 2.39
CA ASN A 497 -15.75 -24.02 1.20
C ASN A 497 -15.70 -22.53 1.58
N VAL A 498 -16.48 -22.12 2.58
CA VAL A 498 -16.47 -20.73 3.09
C VAL A 498 -15.10 -20.38 3.68
N SER A 499 -14.49 -21.28 4.44
CA SER A 499 -13.17 -21.07 5.04
C SER A 499 -12.06 -20.97 4.00
N GLU A 500 -12.13 -21.78 2.95
CA GLU A 500 -11.22 -21.71 1.80
C GLU A 500 -11.35 -20.39 1.03
N ASN A 501 -12.59 -19.94 0.81
CA ASN A 501 -12.85 -18.64 0.17
C ASN A 501 -12.32 -17.47 1.00
N ILE A 502 -12.56 -17.47 2.32
CA ILE A 502 -12.01 -16.44 3.23
C ILE A 502 -10.48 -16.47 3.21
N SER A 503 -9.88 -17.67 3.23
CA SER A 503 -8.41 -17.83 3.19
C SER A 503 -7.82 -17.31 1.89
N THR A 504 -8.49 -17.57 0.76
CA THR A 504 -8.10 -17.06 -0.56
C THR A 504 -8.18 -15.54 -0.61
N SER A 505 -9.27 -14.96 -0.09
CA SER A 505 -9.41 -13.51 0.02
C SER A 505 -8.33 -12.89 0.91
N ASN A 506 -7.99 -13.52 2.04
CA ASN A 506 -6.90 -13.08 2.90
C ASN A 506 -5.56 -13.11 2.15
N ALA A 507 -5.25 -14.20 1.43
CA ALA A 507 -4.02 -14.31 0.63
C ALA A 507 -3.93 -13.23 -0.46
N ASN A 508 -5.03 -12.94 -1.15
CA ASN A 508 -5.07 -11.87 -2.15
C ASN A 508 -4.79 -10.49 -1.53
N LEU A 509 -5.37 -10.20 -0.35
CA LEU A 509 -5.06 -8.96 0.37
C LEU A 509 -3.59 -8.89 0.82
N GLN A 510 -2.98 -10.01 1.20
CA GLN A 510 -1.54 -10.03 1.52
C GLN A 510 -0.67 -9.74 0.30
N ASN A 511 -1.00 -10.30 -0.86
CA ASN A 511 -0.29 -9.98 -2.11
C ASN A 511 -0.46 -8.50 -2.49
N MET A 512 -1.66 -7.96 -2.32
CA MET A 512 -1.92 -6.53 -2.51
C MET A 512 -1.07 -5.66 -1.58
N ARG A 513 -0.93 -6.04 -0.29
CA ARG A 513 -0.04 -5.35 0.65
C ARG A 513 1.40 -5.32 0.17
N GLU A 514 1.92 -6.44 -0.34
CA GLU A 514 3.28 -6.51 -0.88
C GLU A 514 3.46 -5.59 -2.09
N ASN A 515 2.53 -5.66 -3.05
CA ASN A 515 2.54 -4.79 -4.23
C ASN A 515 2.47 -3.30 -3.87
N LEU A 516 1.63 -2.94 -2.89
CA LEU A 516 1.52 -1.56 -2.38
C LEU A 516 2.86 -1.08 -1.80
N ASN A 517 3.47 -1.89 -0.95
CA ASN A 517 4.76 -1.55 -0.34
C ASN A 517 5.89 -1.43 -1.36
N ASP A 518 5.92 -2.31 -2.37
CA ASP A 518 6.93 -2.28 -3.42
C ASP A 518 6.76 -1.05 -4.33
N ALA A 519 5.51 -0.69 -4.67
CA ALA A 519 5.22 0.49 -5.46
C ALA A 519 5.60 1.79 -4.75
N VAL A 520 5.25 1.92 -3.46
CA VAL A 520 5.64 3.08 -2.65
C VAL A 520 7.17 3.22 -2.56
N ARG A 521 7.89 2.09 -2.48
CA ARG A 521 9.36 2.07 -2.45
C ARG A 521 10.02 2.26 -3.81
N SER A 522 9.35 1.97 -4.92
CA SER A 522 9.91 2.16 -6.26
C SER A 522 9.91 3.63 -6.66
N VAL A 523 8.94 4.41 -6.19
CA VAL A 523 8.95 5.87 -6.34
C VAL A 523 10.26 6.40 -5.74
N GLY A 524 11.09 7.02 -6.56
CA GLY A 524 12.40 7.57 -6.17
C GLY A 524 13.55 6.57 -6.00
N ARG A 525 13.49 5.34 -6.53
CA ARG A 525 14.71 4.51 -6.71
C ARG A 525 15.74 5.18 -7.61
N GLU A 526 15.31 6.12 -8.43
CA GLU A 526 16.12 6.86 -9.37
C GLU A 526 16.62 8.22 -8.84
N SER A 527 16.28 8.57 -7.58
CA SER A 527 16.67 9.85 -6.98
C SER A 527 18.18 9.97 -6.76
N GLU A 528 18.87 8.88 -6.40
CA GLU A 528 20.33 8.88 -6.20
C GLU A 528 21.08 9.31 -7.45
N LEU A 529 20.72 8.76 -8.62
CA LEU A 529 21.32 9.13 -9.89
C LEU A 529 21.00 10.59 -10.27
N LEU A 530 19.77 11.04 -10.00
CA LEU A 530 19.37 12.43 -10.23
C LEU A 530 20.18 13.40 -9.35
N PHE A 531 20.37 13.09 -8.07
CA PHE A 531 21.22 13.89 -7.18
C PHE A 531 22.67 13.90 -7.62
N GLU A 532 23.23 12.75 -8.02
CA GLU A 532 24.59 12.65 -8.53
C GLU A 532 24.79 13.57 -9.75
N LEU A 533 23.86 13.54 -10.72
CA LEU A 533 23.90 14.40 -11.91
C LEU A 533 23.83 15.90 -11.56
N ILE A 534 23.03 16.28 -10.57
CA ILE A 534 22.88 17.67 -10.12
C ILE A 534 24.13 18.14 -9.36
N GLU A 535 24.63 17.34 -8.42
CA GLU A 535 25.84 17.67 -7.63
C GLU A 535 27.07 17.80 -8.52
N ASP A 536 27.22 16.91 -9.49
CA ASP A 536 28.26 16.99 -10.51
C ASP A 536 28.17 18.27 -11.35
N SER A 537 26.95 18.69 -11.71
CA SER A 537 26.72 19.91 -12.47
C SER A 537 27.07 21.15 -11.64
N LEU A 538 26.76 21.13 -10.34
CA LEU A 538 27.19 22.16 -9.38
C LEU A 538 28.71 22.22 -9.21
N ASP A 539 29.40 21.07 -9.15
CA ASP A 539 30.86 21.02 -9.10
C ASP A 539 31.50 21.57 -10.39
N GLY A 540 30.95 21.20 -11.55
CA GLY A 540 31.32 21.78 -12.85
C GLY A 540 31.19 23.31 -12.84
N ALA A 541 30.05 23.85 -12.42
CA ALA A 541 29.84 25.30 -12.32
C ALA A 541 30.83 25.98 -11.35
N LYS A 542 31.17 25.33 -10.23
CA LYS A 542 32.19 25.83 -9.28
C LYS A 542 33.59 25.83 -9.89
N LYS A 543 33.94 24.83 -10.70
CA LYS A 543 35.24 24.76 -11.38
C LYS A 543 35.47 25.92 -12.33
N LEU A 544 34.43 26.50 -12.95
CA LEU A 544 34.55 27.73 -13.76
C LEU A 544 35.11 28.92 -12.96
N ARG A 545 34.95 28.95 -11.64
CA ARG A 545 35.51 30.01 -10.78
C ARG A 545 37.04 30.03 -10.80
N SER A 546 37.68 28.88 -10.98
CA SER A 546 39.14 28.82 -11.18
C SER A 546 39.59 29.50 -12.48
N GLN A 547 38.71 29.52 -13.49
CA GLN A 547 38.97 30.18 -14.76
C GLN A 547 38.82 31.70 -14.64
N VAL A 548 37.91 32.20 -13.79
CA VAL A 548 37.87 33.62 -13.41
C VAL A 548 39.20 34.06 -12.81
N SER A 549 39.77 33.30 -11.87
CA SER A 549 41.09 33.61 -11.29
C SER A 549 42.21 33.58 -12.34
N SER A 550 42.14 32.66 -13.29
CA SER A 550 43.10 32.59 -14.41
C SER A 550 42.98 33.81 -15.34
N SER A 551 41.75 34.25 -15.66
CA SER A 551 41.51 35.48 -16.42
C SER A 551 41.95 36.74 -15.66
N GLN A 552 41.79 36.79 -14.33
CA GLN A 552 42.34 37.86 -13.49
C GLN A 552 43.87 37.91 -13.57
N GLN A 553 44.53 36.75 -13.53
CA GLN A 553 45.98 36.67 -13.71
C GLN A 553 46.41 37.16 -15.10
N LEU A 554 45.63 36.84 -16.14
CA LEU A 554 45.87 37.34 -17.50
C LEU A 554 45.80 38.88 -17.56
N SER A 555 44.80 39.49 -16.93
CA SER A 555 44.70 40.97 -16.81
C SER A 555 45.91 41.56 -16.07
N ILE A 556 46.35 40.94 -14.98
CA ILE A 556 47.56 41.35 -14.25
C ILE A 556 48.79 41.30 -15.16
N ASN A 557 48.95 40.24 -15.95
CA ASN A 557 50.06 40.10 -16.89
C ASN A 557 50.03 41.23 -17.95
N TYR A 558 48.87 41.56 -18.52
CA TYR A 558 48.76 42.67 -19.48
C TYR A 558 49.10 44.03 -18.86
N LYS A 559 48.71 44.28 -17.60
CA LYS A 559 49.12 45.50 -16.87
C LYS A 559 50.62 45.55 -16.64
N GLN A 560 51.23 44.43 -16.24
CA GLN A 560 52.69 44.35 -16.07
C GLN A 560 53.44 44.60 -17.38
N ILE A 561 52.94 44.08 -18.50
CA ILE A 561 53.51 44.32 -19.84
C ILE A 561 53.41 45.81 -20.20
N ASN A 562 52.28 46.45 -19.90
CA ASN A 562 52.12 47.89 -20.10
C ASN A 562 53.11 48.70 -19.24
N ASP A 563 53.24 48.36 -17.94
CA ASP A 563 54.20 49.02 -17.03
C ASP A 563 55.65 48.88 -17.49
N LEU A 564 56.04 47.69 -17.99
CA LEU A 564 57.36 47.46 -18.58
C LEU A 564 57.56 48.35 -19.81
N SER A 565 56.52 48.52 -20.61
CA SER A 565 56.54 49.35 -21.82
C SER A 565 56.68 50.83 -21.49
N GLU A 566 55.95 51.32 -20.50
CA GLU A 566 56.08 52.69 -19.99
C GLU A 566 57.49 52.96 -19.43
N LYS A 567 58.02 52.05 -18.60
CA LYS A 567 59.38 52.16 -18.06
C LYS A 567 60.42 52.22 -19.17
N PHE A 568 60.31 51.36 -20.19
CA PHE A 568 61.22 51.38 -21.32
C PHE A 568 61.11 52.68 -22.14
N ARG A 569 59.90 53.18 -22.41
CA ARG A 569 59.71 54.47 -23.10
C ARG A 569 60.31 55.63 -22.31
N GLY A 570 60.21 55.65 -20.98
CA GLY A 570 60.84 56.66 -20.13
C GLY A 570 62.38 56.64 -20.23
N ILE A 571 62.98 55.45 -20.28
CA ILE A 571 64.42 55.30 -20.57
C ILE A 571 64.73 55.84 -21.98
N GLY A 572 63.92 55.48 -22.97
CA GLY A 572 64.06 55.98 -24.35
C GLY A 572 63.94 57.49 -24.48
N GLU A 573 63.03 58.13 -23.75
CA GLU A 573 62.83 59.58 -23.74
C GLU A 573 64.03 60.33 -23.17
N SER A 574 64.62 59.79 -22.08
CA SER A 574 65.82 60.38 -21.48
C SER A 574 67.05 60.35 -22.41
N GLN A 575 67.06 59.44 -23.40
CA GLN A 575 68.19 59.21 -24.31
C GLN A 575 67.96 59.77 -25.72
N PHE A 576 66.72 59.77 -26.22
CA PHE A 576 66.33 60.22 -27.57
C PHE A 576 65.19 61.25 -27.46
N ARG A 577 65.56 62.50 -27.17
CA ARG A 577 64.60 63.62 -26.99
C ARG A 577 63.71 63.76 -28.24
N GLY A 578 62.39 63.77 -28.01
CA GLY A 578 61.37 63.98 -29.05
C GLY A 578 60.93 62.72 -29.82
N LEU A 579 61.63 61.58 -29.69
CA LEU A 579 61.24 60.33 -30.36
C LEU A 579 60.19 59.58 -29.54
N PHE A 580 60.46 59.33 -28.26
CA PHE A 580 59.59 58.56 -27.35
C PHE A 580 58.47 59.38 -26.70
N ASN A 581 58.56 60.71 -26.75
CA ASN A 581 57.53 61.65 -26.25
C ASN A 581 56.37 61.85 -27.25
N LYS A 582 56.33 61.09 -28.36
CA LYS A 582 55.15 61.08 -29.23
C LYS A 582 53.99 60.40 -28.51
N MET A 583 52.82 61.03 -28.58
CA MET A 583 51.59 60.41 -28.10
C MET A 583 51.43 59.03 -28.75
N VAL A 584 51.10 58.04 -27.93
CA VAL A 584 50.79 56.68 -28.39
C VAL A 584 49.35 56.72 -28.93
N ALA A 585 49.23 57.24 -30.14
CA ALA A 585 47.97 57.44 -30.83
C ALA A 585 47.66 56.23 -31.72
N PHE A 586 46.46 55.68 -31.59
CA PHE A 586 46.02 54.50 -32.33
C PHE A 586 46.01 54.71 -33.86
N GLU A 587 45.78 55.96 -34.31
CA GLU A 587 45.73 56.34 -35.72
C GLU A 587 47.05 56.04 -36.46
N ARG A 588 48.15 55.90 -35.72
CA ARG A 588 49.50 55.62 -36.24
C ARG A 588 49.65 54.20 -36.84
N PHE A 589 48.77 53.25 -36.50
CA PHE A 589 49.00 51.82 -36.76
C PHE A 589 47.78 51.13 -37.40
N ASP A 590 47.78 51.06 -38.74
CA ASP A 590 46.67 50.45 -39.51
C ASP A 590 46.52 48.94 -39.29
N ASP A 591 47.57 48.27 -38.85
CA ASP A 591 47.54 46.85 -38.50
C ASP A 591 46.79 46.56 -37.20
N ILE A 592 46.83 47.48 -36.23
CA ILE A 592 46.00 47.40 -35.02
C ILE A 592 44.53 47.73 -35.38
N LYS A 593 44.28 48.71 -36.27
CA LYS A 593 42.95 48.98 -36.85
C LYS A 593 42.33 47.74 -37.49
N GLN A 594 43.09 47.02 -38.30
CA GLN A 594 42.64 45.78 -38.92
C GLN A 594 42.30 44.69 -37.90
N THR A 595 42.96 44.69 -36.74
CA THR A 595 42.67 43.72 -35.67
C THR A 595 41.33 44.03 -35.00
N VAL A 596 41.07 45.29 -34.67
CA VAL A 596 39.79 45.75 -34.10
C VAL A 596 38.63 45.59 -35.10
N ASN A 597 38.85 45.89 -36.39
CA ASN A 597 37.82 45.76 -37.42
C ASN A 597 37.37 44.32 -37.66
N LYS A 598 38.20 43.33 -37.29
CA LYS A 598 37.87 41.90 -37.37
C LYS A 598 37.00 41.41 -36.21
N PHE A 599 36.76 42.23 -35.19
CA PHE A 599 35.85 41.84 -34.11
C PHE A 599 34.45 41.67 -34.70
N THR A 600 33.87 40.52 -34.48
CA THR A 600 32.55 40.16 -35.02
C THR A 600 31.42 40.65 -34.12
N VAL A 601 31.73 40.97 -32.86
CA VAL A 601 30.76 41.33 -31.83
C VAL A 601 30.77 42.84 -31.59
N TYR A 602 29.60 43.48 -31.72
CA TYR A 602 29.46 44.93 -31.53
C TYR A 602 29.86 45.40 -30.14
N SER A 603 29.46 44.66 -29.09
CA SER A 603 29.81 45.01 -27.71
C SER A 603 31.31 44.94 -27.44
N ASP A 604 32.07 44.15 -28.19
CA ASP A 604 33.53 44.14 -28.11
C ASP A 604 34.16 45.30 -28.89
N LYS A 605 33.62 45.65 -30.06
CA LYS A 605 34.04 46.87 -30.78
C LYS A 605 33.86 48.12 -29.92
N ARG A 606 32.78 48.20 -29.13
CA ARG A 606 32.55 49.32 -28.23
C ARG A 606 33.61 49.42 -27.13
N VAL A 607 33.90 48.31 -26.45
CA VAL A 607 34.94 48.28 -25.41
C VAL A 607 36.32 48.60 -26.00
N ALA A 608 36.61 48.11 -27.22
CA ALA A 608 37.84 48.45 -27.94
C ALA A 608 37.93 49.95 -28.28
N SER A 609 36.82 50.54 -28.71
CA SER A 609 36.74 51.96 -29.05
C SER A 609 36.93 52.87 -27.84
N GLU A 610 36.32 52.52 -26.71
CA GLU A 610 36.48 53.23 -25.43
C GLU A 610 37.93 53.13 -24.94
N ALA A 611 38.54 51.94 -25.04
CA ALA A 611 39.91 51.70 -24.62
C ALA A 611 40.94 52.51 -25.43
N LEU A 612 40.70 52.71 -26.73
CA LEU A 612 41.64 53.34 -27.65
C LEU A 612 41.22 54.76 -28.10
N SER A 613 40.15 55.31 -27.52
CA SER A 613 39.57 56.63 -27.88
C SER A 613 39.29 56.78 -29.38
N MET A 614 38.75 55.73 -30.01
CA MET A 614 38.39 55.72 -31.43
C MET A 614 36.97 56.23 -31.66
N GLU A 615 36.68 56.80 -32.84
CA GLU A 615 35.30 56.98 -33.31
C GLU A 615 34.78 55.65 -33.88
N ILE A 616 33.64 55.18 -33.39
CA ILE A 616 32.92 54.05 -33.99
C ILE A 616 32.13 54.63 -35.18
N GLU A 617 32.37 54.15 -36.40
CA GLU A 617 31.39 54.36 -37.46
C GLU A 617 30.09 53.66 -37.03
N GLU A 618 29.03 54.42 -36.74
CA GLU A 618 27.68 53.91 -36.45
C GLU A 618 27.09 53.23 -37.71
N GLY A 619 27.65 52.06 -38.05
CA GLY A 619 27.09 51.14 -39.00
C GLY A 619 26.05 50.26 -38.30
N SER A 620 24.80 50.71 -38.34
CA SER A 620 23.60 49.91 -38.06
C SER A 620 23.47 49.32 -36.65
N SER A 621 22.71 50.02 -35.83
CA SER A 621 21.97 49.53 -34.65
C SER A 621 20.94 48.44 -35.00
N ALA A 622 21.35 47.40 -35.73
CA ALA A 622 20.56 46.20 -36.01
C ALA A 622 21.47 44.98 -35.80
N GLY A 623 21.45 44.44 -34.59
CA GLY A 623 22.25 43.27 -34.24
C GLY A 623 22.35 43.00 -32.74
N GLU A 624 21.35 43.37 -31.94
CA GLU A 624 21.06 42.58 -30.73
C GLU A 624 20.45 41.28 -31.22
N LEU A 625 21.14 40.16 -30.98
CA LEU A 625 20.75 38.79 -31.30
C LEU A 625 20.53 38.47 -32.79
N THR A 626 21.53 37.84 -33.42
CA THR A 626 21.22 36.79 -34.40
C THR A 626 21.17 35.48 -33.64
N LEU A 627 19.96 35.09 -33.23
CA LEU A 627 19.63 33.75 -32.76
C LEU A 627 19.90 32.75 -33.91
N PHE A 628 20.68 31.71 -33.63
CA PHE A 628 20.56 30.42 -34.30
C PHE A 628 20.40 29.34 -33.23
#